data_AF-A0A3B0YS93-F1
#
_entry.id   AF-A0A3B0YS93-F1
#
_cell.length_a   1.000
_cell.length_b   1.000
_cell.length_c   1.000
_cell.angle_alpha   90.00
_cell.angle_beta   90.00
_cell.angle_gamma   90.00
#
_symmetry.space_group_name_H-M   'P 1'
#
loop_
_entity.id
_entity.type
_entity.pdbx_description
1 polymer ?
#
loop_
_entity_poly.entity_id
_entity_poly.type
_entity_poly.pdbx_seq_one_letter_code
_entity_poly.pdbx_strand_id
1 'polypeptide(L)'
;MPNDALQQVVEIIKAGPHSGPGLNFYALISTLKMQGSGFMYMLRKLRDLSPEHRQLAYGLMELMAENKNQGETWEAALQDMDAAVRGG
;
A
#
# COMPACT_ATOMS: atom_id res chain seq x y z
N MET A 1 -3.01 9.38 -12.24
CA MET A 1 -3.14 8.00 -12.74
C MET A 1 -3.21 7.07 -11.52
N PRO A 2 -4.39 6.77 -10.98
CA PRO A 2 -4.54 6.03 -9.72
C PRO A 2 -4.02 4.58 -9.77
N ASN A 3 -4.13 3.91 -10.93
CA ASN A 3 -3.67 2.52 -11.11
C ASN A 3 -2.14 2.35 -11.07
N ASP A 4 -1.41 3.43 -11.33
CA ASP A 4 0.06 3.46 -11.34
C ASP A 4 0.61 3.38 -9.90
N ALA A 5 -0.10 3.95 -8.92
CA ALA A 5 0.35 3.98 -7.54
C ALA A 5 0.41 2.59 -6.89
N LEU A 6 -0.58 1.73 -7.16
CA LEU A 6 -0.58 0.34 -6.65
C LEU A 6 0.58 -0.45 -7.24
N GLN A 7 0.80 -0.36 -8.55
CA GLN A 7 1.90 -1.05 -9.21
C GLN A 7 3.26 -0.59 -8.68
N GLN A 8 3.47 0.73 -8.54
CA GLN A 8 4.73 1.27 -8.01
C GLN A 8 4.98 0.84 -6.56
N VAL A 9 3.95 0.75 -5.73
CA VAL A 9 4.09 0.25 -4.36
C VAL A 9 4.47 -1.24 -4.33
N VAL A 10 3.88 -2.05 -5.22
CA VAL A 10 4.25 -3.47 -5.37
C VAL A 10 5.73 -3.59 -5.73
N GLU A 11 6.23 -2.79 -6.69
CA GLU A 11 7.65 -2.80 -7.08
C GLU A 11 8.58 -2.38 -5.92
N ILE A 12 8.22 -1.35 -5.15
CA ILE A 12 8.99 -0.91 -3.98
C ILE A 12 9.08 -2.02 -2.93
N ILE A 13 7.97 -2.71 -2.65
CA ILE A 13 7.95 -3.82 -1.68
C ILE A 13 8.78 -5.00 -2.22
N LYS A 14 8.66 -5.36 -3.50
CA LYS A 14 9.46 -6.43 -4.12
C LYS A 14 10.97 -6.13 -4.04
N ALA A 15 11.37 -4.87 -4.27
CA ALA A 15 12.77 -4.46 -4.23
C ALA A 15 13.38 -4.45 -2.82
N GLY A 16 12.55 -4.30 -1.77
CA GLY A 16 13.02 -4.26 -0.38
C GLY A 16 11.92 -4.58 0.63
N PRO A 17 11.53 -5.86 0.79
CA PRO A 17 10.35 -6.24 1.56
C PRO A 17 10.45 -5.87 3.04
N HIS A 18 11.65 -5.97 3.60
CA HIS A 18 11.97 -5.64 5.00
C HIS A 18 12.60 -4.26 5.18
N SER A 19 12.57 -3.42 4.15
CA SER A 19 13.01 -2.02 4.24
C SER A 19 11.97 -1.18 4.99
N GLY A 20 12.41 -0.05 5.57
CA GLY A 20 11.49 0.91 6.21
C GLY A 20 10.32 1.33 5.29
N PRO A 21 10.57 1.72 4.02
CA PRO A 21 9.52 1.98 3.04
C PRO A 21 8.62 0.77 2.77
N GLY A 22 9.20 -0.41 2.54
CA GLY A 22 8.46 -1.64 2.25
C GLY A 22 7.48 -2.02 3.37
N LEU A 23 7.96 -2.01 4.61
CA LEU A 23 7.14 -2.30 5.80
C LEU A 23 6.03 -1.25 6.01
N ASN A 24 6.33 0.03 5.77
CA ASN A 24 5.33 1.09 5.90
C ASN A 24 4.22 0.96 4.85
N PHE A 25 4.56 0.66 3.60
CA PHE A 25 3.57 0.45 2.54
C PHE A 25 2.76 -0.83 2.73
N TYR A 26 3.39 -1.92 3.15
CA TYR A 26 2.69 -3.16 3.47
C TYR A 26 1.65 -2.97 4.57
N ALA A 27 2.00 -2.24 5.65
CA ALA A 27 1.09 -1.89 6.72
C ALA A 27 -0.07 -0.99 6.23
N LEU A 28 0.22 -0.02 5.35
CA LEU A 28 -0.77 0.87 4.76
C LEU A 28 -1.84 0.11 3.97
N ILE A 29 -1.41 -0.73 3.03
CA ILE A 29 -2.31 -1.52 2.18
C ILE A 29 -3.11 -2.52 3.00
N SER A 30 -2.48 -3.17 3.98
CA SER A 30 -3.18 -4.07 4.91
C SER A 30 -4.27 -3.35 5.69
N THR A 31 -4.03 -2.10 6.09
CA THR A 31 -5.02 -1.26 6.79
C THR A 31 -6.17 -0.86 5.88
N LEU A 32 -5.90 -0.53 4.61
CA LEU A 32 -6.93 -0.17 3.62
C LEU A 32 -7.91 -1.32 3.30
N LYS A 33 -7.50 -2.57 3.56
CA LYS A 33 -8.35 -3.77 3.44
C LYS A 33 -9.33 -3.94 4.61
N MET A 34 -9.04 -3.35 5.77
CA MET A 34 -9.87 -3.47 6.97
C MET A 34 -11.02 -2.45 6.92
N GLN A 35 -12.26 -2.90 6.76
CA GLN A 35 -13.44 -2.04 6.90
C GLN A 35 -13.65 -1.72 8.40
N GLY A 36 -13.18 -0.54 8.87
CA GLY A 36 -13.29 -0.13 10.28
C GLY A 36 -12.28 0.94 10.73
N SER A 37 -12.06 1.07 12.05
CA SER A 37 -11.31 2.13 12.75
C SER A 37 -9.81 2.30 12.43
N GLY A 38 -9.29 1.66 11.37
CA GLY A 38 -7.87 1.70 10.96
C GLY A 38 -7.41 3.02 10.33
N PHE A 39 -8.32 3.91 9.93
CA PHE A 39 -7.98 5.14 9.20
C PHE A 39 -7.14 6.13 10.01
N MET A 40 -7.32 6.20 11.34
CA MET A 40 -6.50 7.06 12.21
C MET A 40 -5.06 6.55 12.35
N TYR A 41 -4.84 5.23 12.39
CA TYR A 41 -3.50 4.63 12.37
C TYR A 41 -2.77 4.99 11.07
N MET A 42 -3.49 5.00 9.96
CA MET A 42 -3.00 5.37 8.63
C MET A 42 -2.41 6.79 8.57
N LEU A 43 -3.13 7.78 9.10
CA LEU A 43 -2.68 9.18 9.13
C LEU A 43 -1.39 9.37 9.93
N ARG A 44 -1.20 8.61 11.01
CA ARG A 44 0.03 8.66 11.80
C ARG A 44 1.23 8.09 11.04
N LYS A 45 1.05 7.01 10.27
CA LYS A 45 2.11 6.35 9.49
C LYS A 45 2.63 7.19 8.32
N LEU A 46 1.88 8.18 7.84
CA LEU A 46 2.37 9.16 6.85
C LEU A 46 3.62 9.92 7.32
N ARG A 47 3.81 10.04 8.65
CA ARG A 47 5.01 10.66 9.24
C ARG A 47 6.28 9.85 9.01
N ASP A 48 6.14 8.54 8.80
CA ASP A 48 7.25 7.61 8.59
C ASP A 48 7.63 7.50 7.10
N LEU A 49 6.90 8.18 6.21
CA LEU A 49 7.10 8.17 4.77
C LEU A 49 7.84 9.43 4.29
N SER A 50 8.66 9.28 3.25
CA SER A 50 9.22 10.42 2.51
C SER A 50 8.12 11.18 1.75
N PRO A 51 8.37 12.42 1.30
CA PRO A 51 7.41 13.17 0.48
C PRO A 51 6.93 12.40 -0.76
N GLU A 52 7.84 11.70 -1.44
CA GLU A 52 7.56 10.91 -2.64
C GLU A 52 6.66 9.72 -2.29
N HIS A 53 6.97 9.01 -1.20
CA HIS A 53 6.17 7.89 -0.74
C HIS A 53 4.78 8.30 -0.23
N ARG A 54 4.64 9.52 0.32
CA ARG A 54 3.33 10.06 0.68
C ARG A 54 2.43 10.26 -0.54
N GLN A 55 2.97 10.64 -1.70
CA GLN A 55 2.15 10.77 -2.92
C GLN A 55 1.55 9.42 -3.35
N LEU A 56 2.30 8.34 -3.22
CA LEU A 56 1.79 6.98 -3.46
C LEU A 56 0.72 6.60 -2.44
N ALA A 57 0.93 6.91 -1.16
CA ALA A 57 -0.06 6.67 -0.12
C ALA A 57 -1.38 7.41 -0.38
N TYR A 58 -1.32 8.67 -0.83
CA TYR A 58 -2.51 9.42 -1.23
C TYR A 58 -3.20 8.80 -2.45
N GLY A 59 -2.44 8.35 -3.46
CA GLY A 59 -3.00 7.64 -4.60
C GLY A 59 -3.78 6.37 -4.22
N LEU A 60 -3.27 5.61 -3.24
CA LEU A 60 -3.98 4.43 -2.70
C LEU A 60 -5.25 4.80 -1.93
N MET A 61 -5.24 5.92 -1.19
CA MET A 61 -6.43 6.45 -0.51
C MET A 61 -7.50 6.89 -1.53
N GLU A 62 -7.11 7.51 -2.63
CA GLU A 62 -8.03 7.86 -3.73
C GLU A 62 -8.64 6.62 -4.38
N LEU A 63 -7.85 5.56 -4.62
CA LEU A 63 -8.39 4.28 -5.10
C LEU A 63 -9.45 3.71 -4.15
N MET A 64 -9.23 3.81 -2.84
CA MET A 64 -10.20 3.39 -1.84
C MET A 64 -11.46 4.28 -1.85
N ALA A 65 -11.31 5.61 -1.93
CA ALA A 65 -12.43 6.54 -2.03
C ALA A 65 -13.30 6.29 -3.28
N GLU A 66 -12.68 5.88 -4.38
CA GLU A 66 -13.36 5.46 -5.62
C GLU A 66 -13.89 4.02 -5.59
N ASN A 67 -13.76 3.31 -4.45
CA ASN A 67 -14.14 1.90 -4.29
C ASN A 67 -13.44 0.94 -5.27
N LYS A 68 -12.20 1.27 -5.66
CA LYS A 68 -11.30 0.50 -6.54
C LYS A 68 -10.24 -0.31 -5.80
N ASN A 69 -10.28 -0.31 -4.46
CA ASN A 69 -9.46 -1.16 -3.60
C ASN A 69 -9.99 -2.60 -3.48
N GLN A 70 -10.56 -3.14 -4.56
CA GLN A 70 -11.21 -4.44 -4.64
C GLN A 70 -11.16 -4.99 -6.08
N GLY A 71 -11.43 -6.29 -6.25
CA GLY A 71 -11.44 -6.96 -7.55
C GLY A 71 -10.08 -7.56 -7.95
N GLU A 72 -10.06 -8.24 -9.09
CA GLU A 72 -8.95 -9.12 -9.51
C GLU A 72 -7.59 -8.41 -9.54
N THR A 73 -7.53 -7.18 -10.07
CA THR A 73 -6.28 -6.41 -10.14
C THR A 73 -5.72 -6.09 -8.76
N TRP A 74 -6.58 -5.73 -7.81
CA TRP A 74 -6.18 -5.44 -6.43
C TRP A 74 -5.74 -6.72 -5.70
N GLU A 75 -6.47 -7.81 -5.89
CA GLU A 75 -6.15 -9.12 -5.30
C GLU A 75 -4.84 -9.70 -5.83
N ALA A 76 -4.57 -9.60 -7.14
CA ALA A 76 -3.32 -10.02 -7.73
C ALA A 76 -2.14 -9.22 -7.18
N ALA A 77 -2.28 -7.89 -7.07
CA ALA A 77 -1.25 -7.05 -6.47
C ALA A 77 -0.99 -7.44 -5.00
N LEU A 78 -2.04 -7.72 -4.21
CA LEU A 78 -1.90 -8.20 -2.84
C LEU A 78 -1.14 -9.53 -2.76
N GLN A 79 -1.46 -10.49 -3.62
CA GLN A 79 -0.77 -11.79 -3.65
C GLN A 79 0.72 -11.63 -3.97
N ASP A 80 1.04 -10.77 -4.94
CA ASP A 80 2.42 -10.44 -5.31
C ASP A 80 3.20 -9.82 -4.13
N MET A 81 2.58 -8.92 -3.38
CA MET A 81 3.19 -8.30 -2.20
C MET A 81 3.39 -9.32 -1.06
N ASP A 82 2.37 -10.12 -0.77
CA ASP A 82 2.42 -11.16 0.27
C ASP A 82 3.53 -12.18 -0.01
N ALA A 83 3.69 -12.60 -1.26
CA ALA A 83 4.75 -13.50 -1.68
C ALA A 83 6.15 -12.89 -1.48
N ALA A 84 6.32 -11.62 -1.85
CA ALA A 84 7.59 -10.91 -1.68
C ALA A 84 7.99 -10.75 -0.21
N VAL A 85 7.03 -10.42 0.67
CA VAL A 85 7.28 -10.26 2.12
C VAL A 85 7.58 -11.60 2.80
N ARG A 86 6.88 -12.68 2.43
CA ARG A 86 7.13 -14.02 3.01
C ARG A 86 8.43 -14.67 2.53
N GLY A 87 8.91 -14.29 1.34
CA GLY A 87 10.11 -14.85 0.75
C GLY A 87 11.41 -14.09 1.05
N GLY A 88 11.31 -12.89 1.63
CA GLY A 88 12.45 -12.02 1.97
C GLY A 88 12.99 -12.19 3.38
#